data_AF-X0VHV3-F1
#
_entry.id   AF-X0VHV3-F1
#
_cell.length_a   1.000
_cell.length_b   1.000
_cell.length_c   1.000
_cell.angle_alpha   90.00
_cell.angle_beta   90.00
_cell.angle_gamma   90.00
#
_symmetry.space_group_name_H-M   'P 1'
#
loop_
_entity.id
_entity.type
_entity.pdbx_description
1 polymer ?
#
loop_
_entity_poly.entity_id
_entity_poly.type
_entity_poly.pdbx_seq_one_letter_code
_entity_poly.pdbx_strand_id
1 'polypeptide(L)'
;DDQQHYALNTLVVVTPKIEDVNLKFILGLMNSRLLNSYYKLFLKSTKRVFSEIQARQIGQIPIRSIDFTNPDDERKHDGLVALVDKMLALQKQVAPIRGKEHDSYERDSLLGQIEKTDMEIDNLVYDLYGFTEEERKIVETAA
;
A
#
# COMPACT_ATOMS: atom_id res chain seq x y z
N ASP A 1 4.94 4.20 -16.36
CA ASP A 1 5.10 5.22 -15.30
C ASP A 1 5.14 6.60 -15.95
N ASP A 2 5.11 7.65 -15.15
CA ASP A 2 5.08 9.05 -15.63
C ASP A 2 6.39 9.48 -16.33
N GLN A 3 7.47 8.70 -16.17
CA GLN A 3 8.79 8.97 -16.75
C GLN A 3 9.19 7.96 -17.85
N GLN A 4 8.25 7.12 -18.31
CA GLN A 4 8.41 6.21 -19.46
C GLN A 4 9.60 5.24 -19.33
N HIS A 5 9.81 4.69 -18.14
CA HIS A 5 10.83 3.68 -17.88
C HIS A 5 10.38 2.27 -18.29
N TYR A 6 11.36 1.46 -18.70
CA TYR A 6 11.16 0.02 -18.91
C TYR A 6 11.58 -0.78 -17.68
N ALA A 7 10.73 -1.70 -17.25
CA ALA A 7 11.09 -2.68 -16.23
C ALA A 7 11.94 -3.79 -16.86
N LEU A 8 13.05 -4.13 -16.19
CA LEU A 8 13.83 -5.34 -16.50
C LEU A 8 13.20 -6.58 -15.86
N ASN A 9 13.78 -7.75 -16.10
CA ASN A 9 13.27 -9.07 -15.68
C ASN A 9 13.17 -9.30 -14.15
N THR A 10 13.42 -8.28 -13.33
CA THR A 10 13.43 -8.36 -11.86
C THR A 10 12.18 -7.78 -11.21
N LEU A 11 11.29 -7.16 -11.99
CA LEU A 11 10.08 -6.50 -11.49
C LEU A 11 8.81 -7.14 -12.08
N VAL A 12 7.76 -7.20 -11.26
CA VAL A 12 6.41 -7.47 -11.73
C VAL A 12 5.74 -6.12 -12.03
N VAL A 13 5.28 -5.94 -13.26
CA VAL A 13 4.57 -4.73 -13.67
C VAL A 13 3.07 -4.99 -13.59
N VAL A 14 2.36 -4.12 -12.86
CA VAL A 14 0.90 -4.13 -12.77
C VAL A 14 0.36 -3.03 -13.68
N THR A 15 -0.47 -3.42 -14.65
CA THR A 15 -1.11 -2.49 -15.59
C THR A 15 -2.62 -2.57 -15.42
N PRO A 16 -3.32 -1.45 -15.23
CA PRO A 16 -4.77 -1.44 -15.13
C PRO A 16 -5.36 -1.85 -16.48
N LYS A 17 -6.38 -2.71 -16.45
CA LYS A 17 -7.17 -3.09 -17.64
C LYS A 17 -8.47 -2.30 -17.76
N ILE A 18 -8.80 -1.53 -16.73
CA ILE A 18 -10.01 -0.71 -16.60
C ILE A 18 -9.52 0.72 -16.38
N GLU A 19 -10.08 1.68 -17.10
CA GLU A 19 -9.59 3.07 -17.11
C GLU A 19 -9.90 3.82 -15.80
N ASP A 20 -10.98 3.45 -15.11
CA ASP A 20 -11.49 4.23 -13.97
C ASP A 20 -10.74 4.01 -12.65
N VAL A 21 -9.95 2.92 -12.53
CA VAL A 21 -9.22 2.61 -11.29
C VAL A 21 -7.87 3.31 -11.27
N ASN A 22 -7.69 4.22 -10.31
CA ASN A 22 -6.42 4.93 -10.14
C ASN A 22 -5.32 3.97 -9.64
N LEU A 23 -4.14 3.98 -10.27
CA LEU A 23 -3.00 3.16 -9.83
C LEU A 23 -2.59 3.40 -8.37
N LYS A 24 -2.83 4.60 -7.85
CA LYS A 24 -2.58 4.93 -6.43
C LYS A 24 -3.49 4.14 -5.50
N PHE A 25 -4.70 3.78 -5.92
CA PHE A 25 -5.56 2.90 -5.14
C PHE A 25 -4.91 1.53 -4.95
N ILE A 26 -4.39 0.94 -6.03
CA ILE A 26 -3.64 -0.33 -5.99
C ILE A 26 -2.37 -0.18 -5.15
N LEU A 27 -1.66 0.95 -5.27
CA LEU A 27 -0.49 1.24 -4.46
C LEU A 27 -0.81 1.25 -2.96
N GLY A 28 -1.90 1.91 -2.55
CA GLY A 28 -2.36 1.94 -1.16
C GLY A 28 -2.72 0.54 -0.65
N LEU A 29 -3.49 -0.22 -1.42
CA LEU A 29 -3.84 -1.60 -1.09
C LEU A 29 -2.58 -2.45 -0.86
N MET A 30 -1.63 -2.43 -1.81
CA MET A 30 -0.44 -3.29 -1.76
C MET A 30 0.53 -2.93 -0.63
N ASN A 31 0.50 -1.70 -0.12
CA ASN A 31 1.32 -1.26 1.02
C ASN A 31 0.61 -1.38 2.38
N SER A 32 -0.69 -1.72 2.39
CA SER A 32 -1.42 -1.95 3.64
C SER A 32 -0.90 -3.17 4.41
N ARG A 33 -1.05 -3.15 5.74
CA ARG A 33 -0.80 -4.29 6.62
C ARG A 33 -1.61 -5.51 6.21
N LEU A 34 -2.88 -5.34 5.84
CA LEU A 34 -3.75 -6.45 5.47
C LEU A 34 -3.17 -7.27 4.30
N LEU A 35 -2.89 -6.62 3.17
CA LEU A 35 -2.39 -7.33 2.00
C LEU A 35 -0.93 -7.78 2.18
N ASN A 36 -0.13 -7.04 2.94
CA ASN A 36 1.22 -7.49 3.30
C ASN A 36 1.18 -8.76 4.17
N SER A 37 0.29 -8.84 5.16
CA SER A 37 0.07 -10.04 5.97
C SER A 37 -0.44 -11.21 5.13
N TYR A 38 -1.38 -10.97 4.22
CA TYR A 38 -1.83 -11.99 3.27
C TYR A 38 -0.66 -12.53 2.43
N TYR A 39 0.16 -11.63 1.88
CA TYR A 39 1.34 -12.02 1.11
C TYR A 39 2.32 -12.85 1.95
N LYS A 40 2.64 -12.42 3.18
CA LYS A 40 3.54 -13.13 4.10
C LYS A 40 3.04 -14.53 4.44
N LEU A 41 1.73 -14.69 4.66
CA LEU A 41 1.11 -15.95 5.08
C LEU A 41 0.97 -16.95 3.93
N PHE A 42 0.57 -16.48 2.74
CA PHE A 42 0.14 -17.37 1.66
C PHE A 42 1.08 -17.40 0.45
N LEU A 43 1.83 -16.34 0.19
CA LEU A 43 2.55 -16.15 -1.08
C LEU A 43 4.07 -16.04 -0.93
N LYS A 44 4.56 -15.72 0.27
CA LYS A 44 6.00 -15.57 0.53
C LYS A 44 6.75 -16.86 0.21
N SER A 45 7.77 -16.74 -0.65
CA SER A 45 8.64 -17.85 -1.00
C SER A 45 9.36 -18.41 0.23
N THR A 46 9.41 -19.73 0.33
CA THR A 46 10.19 -20.45 1.35
C THR A 46 11.67 -20.60 0.96
N LYS A 47 12.05 -20.19 -0.26
CA LYS A 47 13.43 -20.28 -0.76
C LYS A 47 14.30 -19.19 -0.12
N ARG A 48 15.42 -19.60 0.47
CA ARG A 48 16.36 -18.69 1.16
C ARG A 48 17.32 -17.92 0.24
N VAL A 49 17.64 -18.46 -0.95
CA VAL A 49 18.72 -17.93 -1.81
C VAL A 49 18.19 -17.08 -2.97
N PHE A 50 16.99 -17.41 -3.48
CA PHE A 50 16.31 -16.66 -4.55
C PHE A 50 14.83 -16.53 -4.19
N SER A 51 14.51 -15.58 -3.31
CA SER A 51 13.13 -15.21 -3.01
C SER A 51 12.58 -14.43 -4.21
N GLU A 52 12.10 -15.16 -5.21
CA GLU A 52 11.47 -14.57 -6.39
C GLU A 52 9.98 -14.31 -6.11
N ILE A 53 9.55 -13.07 -6.33
CA ILE A 53 8.14 -12.72 -6.41
C ILE A 53 7.69 -12.99 -7.84
N GLN A 54 6.84 -13.99 -8.02
CA GLN A 54 6.34 -14.33 -9.35
C GLN A 54 5.05 -13.58 -9.66
N ALA A 55 4.89 -13.09 -10.89
CA ALA A 55 3.66 -12.41 -11.34
C ALA A 55 2.39 -13.25 -11.10
N ARG A 56 2.50 -14.59 -11.24
CA ARG A 56 1.42 -15.54 -10.93
C ARG A 56 1.02 -15.53 -9.44
N GLN A 57 1.95 -15.31 -8.52
CA GLN A 57 1.65 -15.20 -7.10
C GLN A 57 1.00 -13.86 -6.79
N ILE A 58 1.52 -12.76 -7.35
CA ILE A 58 0.92 -11.43 -7.20
C ILE A 58 -0.52 -11.41 -7.74
N GLY A 59 -0.80 -12.10 -8.84
CA GLY A 59 -2.17 -12.24 -9.36
C GLY A 59 -3.14 -13.03 -8.47
N GLN A 60 -2.68 -13.67 -7.40
CA GLN A 60 -3.54 -14.33 -6.39
C GLN A 60 -3.92 -13.41 -5.24
N ILE A 61 -3.32 -12.22 -5.15
CA ILE A 61 -3.69 -11.25 -4.12
C ILE A 61 -5.13 -10.81 -4.37
N PRO A 62 -6.02 -10.89 -3.36
CA PRO A 62 -7.41 -10.51 -3.52
C PRO A 62 -7.53 -8.99 -3.58
N ILE A 63 -7.44 -8.42 -4.79
CA ILE A 63 -7.68 -6.99 -5.01
C ILE A 63 -9.19 -6.74 -5.08
N ARG A 64 -9.72 -5.95 -4.13
CA ARG A 64 -11.12 -5.53 -4.13
C ARG A 64 -11.42 -4.68 -5.37
N SER A 65 -12.37 -5.11 -6.19
CA SER A 65 -12.94 -4.27 -7.25
C SER A 65 -13.72 -3.10 -6.66
N ILE A 66 -13.80 -1.98 -7.36
CA ILE A 66 -14.60 -0.82 -6.96
C ILE A 66 -15.79 -0.70 -7.89
N ASP A 67 -16.98 -0.57 -7.32
CA ASP A 67 -18.18 -0.19 -8.07
C ASP A 67 -18.35 1.33 -8.01
N PHE A 68 -17.96 2.03 -9.07
CA PHE A 68 -18.07 3.49 -9.18
C PHE A 68 -19.51 3.98 -9.30
N THR A 69 -20.50 3.09 -9.43
CA THR A 69 -21.91 3.49 -9.34
C THR A 69 -22.41 3.53 -7.89
N ASN A 70 -21.66 2.96 -6.95
CA ASN A 70 -21.93 3.01 -5.52
C ASN A 70 -21.12 4.15 -4.87
N PRO A 71 -21.78 5.20 -4.34
CA PRO A 71 -21.10 6.34 -3.73
C PRO A 71 -20.17 5.99 -2.57
N ASP A 72 -20.46 4.92 -1.82
CA ASP A 72 -19.59 4.49 -0.73
C ASP A 72 -18.30 3.82 -1.21
N ASP A 73 -18.38 3.07 -2.31
CA ASP A 73 -17.20 2.44 -2.94
C ASP A 73 -16.32 3.51 -3.59
N GLU A 74 -16.91 4.46 -4.31
CA GLU A 74 -16.21 5.61 -4.90
C GLU A 74 -15.53 6.46 -3.81
N ARG A 75 -16.25 6.80 -2.73
CA ARG A 75 -15.69 7.57 -1.60
C ARG A 75 -14.50 6.87 -0.93
N LYS A 76 -14.56 5.55 -0.75
CA LYS A 76 -13.44 4.79 -0.18
C LYS A 76 -12.25 4.72 -1.13
N HIS A 77 -12.51 4.54 -2.44
CA HIS A 77 -11.47 4.59 -3.47
C HIS A 77 -10.73 5.93 -3.42
N ASP A 78 -11.48 7.04 -3.52
CA ASP A 78 -10.91 8.38 -3.57
C ASP A 78 -10.22 8.77 -2.25
N GLY A 79 -10.79 8.34 -1.13
CA GLY A 79 -10.16 8.48 0.19
C GLY A 79 -8.79 7.80 0.26
N LEU A 80 -8.68 6.58 -0.27
CA LEU A 80 -7.41 5.86 -0.28
C LEU A 80 -6.39 6.53 -1.21
N VAL A 81 -6.84 6.96 -2.40
CA VAL A 81 -6.01 7.71 -3.35
C VAL A 81 -5.46 8.98 -2.71
N ALA A 82 -6.29 9.74 -1.99
CA ALA A 82 -5.88 10.97 -1.30
C ALA A 82 -4.86 10.70 -0.18
N LEU A 83 -5.02 9.61 0.58
CA LEU A 83 -4.05 9.20 1.60
C LEU A 83 -2.70 8.82 0.98
N VAL A 84 -2.73 8.11 -0.17
CA VAL A 84 -1.51 7.77 -0.91
C VAL A 84 -0.82 9.02 -1.44
N ASP A 85 -1.57 10.00 -1.95
CA ASP A 85 -1.01 11.28 -2.37
C ASP A 85 -0.35 12.05 -1.22
N LYS A 86 -1.00 12.09 -0.05
CA LYS A 86 -0.44 12.64 1.18
C LYS A 86 0.85 11.90 1.58
N MET A 87 0.85 10.57 1.58
CA MET A 87 2.03 9.76 1.88
C MET A 87 3.18 10.07 0.93
N LEU A 88 2.94 10.11 -0.38
CA LEU A 88 3.96 10.43 -1.38
C LEU A 88 4.54 11.84 -1.18
N ALA A 89 3.70 12.82 -0.82
CA ALA A 89 4.16 14.17 -0.51
C ALA A 89 5.04 14.21 0.76
N LEU A 90 4.65 13.50 1.82
CA LEU A 90 5.43 13.38 3.06
C LEU A 90 6.78 12.69 2.82
N GLN A 91 6.81 11.62 2.02
CA GLN A 91 8.03 10.90 1.68
C GLN A 91 9.02 11.79 0.89
N LYS A 92 8.52 12.67 0.01
CA LYS A 92 9.36 13.66 -0.69
C LYS A 92 9.97 14.68 0.27
N GLN A 93 9.22 15.11 1.29
CA GLN A 93 9.70 16.07 2.30
C GLN A 93 10.73 15.45 3.25
N VAL A 94 10.54 14.19 3.66
CA VAL A 94 11.47 13.52 4.59
C VAL A 94 12.76 13.07 3.89
N ALA A 95 12.73 12.72 2.60
CA ALA A 95 13.88 12.21 1.85
C ALA A 95 15.21 13.01 2.04
N PRO A 96 15.25 14.35 1.92
CA PRO A 96 16.49 15.13 2.09
C PRO A 96 17.01 15.22 3.54
N ILE A 97 16.20 14.85 4.53
CA ILE A 97 16.55 14.96 5.96
C ILE A 97 16.59 13.60 6.69
N ARG A 98 16.15 12.51 6.03
CA ARG A 98 16.02 11.16 6.61
C ARG A 98 17.33 10.57 7.12
N GLY A 99 18.48 11.00 6.61
CA GLY A 99 19.81 10.51 7.03
C GLY A 99 20.63 11.49 7.86
N LYS A 100 20.08 12.65 8.24
CA LYS A 100 20.81 13.65 9.03
C LYS A 100 20.73 13.25 10.50
N GLU A 101 21.88 12.95 11.11
CA GLU A 101 21.99 12.35 12.45
C GLU A 101 21.52 13.27 13.59
N HIS A 102 21.43 14.58 13.38
CA HIS A 102 21.01 15.52 14.41
C HIS A 102 19.52 15.84 14.30
N ASP A 103 18.73 15.08 15.05
CA ASP A 103 17.39 15.36 15.59
C ASP A 103 16.82 16.74 15.21
N SER A 104 16.22 16.85 14.02
CA SER A 104 15.34 17.97 13.74
C SER A 104 13.94 17.59 14.17
N TYR A 105 13.33 18.41 15.03
CA TYR A 105 11.90 18.34 15.37
C TYR A 105 11.02 18.20 14.12
N GLU A 106 11.43 18.82 13.02
CA GLU A 106 10.80 18.69 11.70
C GLU A 106 10.79 17.24 11.18
N ARG A 107 11.90 16.51 11.31
CA ARG A 107 11.99 15.10 10.90
C ARG A 107 11.02 14.25 11.71
N ASP A 108 11.04 14.39 13.03
CA ASP A 108 10.18 13.60 13.92
C ASP A 108 8.70 13.91 13.68
N SER A 109 8.38 15.18 13.44
CA SER A 109 7.03 15.60 13.03
C SER A 109 6.59 14.95 11.71
N LEU A 110 7.46 14.92 10.70
CA LEU A 110 7.16 14.28 9.41
C LEU A 110 7.03 12.77 9.55
N LEU A 111 7.88 12.12 10.34
CA LEU A 111 7.79 10.68 10.62
C LEU A 111 6.48 10.33 11.34
N GLY A 112 6.08 11.12 12.36
CA GLY A 112 4.80 10.92 13.02
C GLY A 112 3.60 11.12 12.09
N GLN A 113 3.68 12.05 11.12
CA GLN A 113 2.66 12.21 10.09
C GLN A 113 2.62 11.03 9.11
N ILE A 114 3.77 10.46 8.77
CA ILE A 114 3.87 9.24 7.95
C ILE A 114 3.21 8.07 8.69
N GLU A 115 3.58 7.83 9.95
CA GLU A 115 2.99 6.75 10.76
C GLU A 115 1.47 6.90 10.89
N LYS A 116 1.00 8.13 11.15
CA LYS A 116 -0.45 8.40 11.19
C LYS A 116 -1.13 8.11 9.86
N THR A 117 -0.50 8.49 8.74
CA THR A 117 -1.05 8.26 7.41
C THR A 117 -1.05 6.77 7.05
N ASP A 118 -0.03 6.02 7.45
CA ASP A 118 -0.01 4.55 7.32
C ASP A 118 -1.17 3.91 8.10
N MET A 119 -1.43 4.35 9.34
CA MET A 119 -2.59 3.89 10.11
C MET A 119 -3.94 4.25 9.46
N GLU A 120 -4.05 5.46 8.89
CA GLU A 120 -5.25 5.88 8.14
C GLU A 120 -5.48 4.99 6.90
N ILE A 121 -4.40 4.64 6.18
CA ILE A 121 -4.45 3.70 5.04
C ILE A 121 -4.90 2.32 5.52
N ASP A 122 -4.28 1.77 6.56
CA ASP A 122 -4.62 0.43 7.07
C ASP A 122 -6.08 0.34 7.49
N ASN A 123 -6.58 1.32 8.24
CA ASN A 123 -7.98 1.37 8.67
C ASN A 123 -8.96 1.40 7.49
N LEU A 124 -8.68 2.25 6.49
CA LEU A 124 -9.53 2.33 5.30
C LEU A 124 -9.49 1.03 4.48
N VAL A 125 -8.35 0.36 4.43
CA VAL A 125 -8.25 -0.95 3.78
C VAL A 125 -9.02 -2.01 4.56
N TYR A 126 -8.95 -2.04 5.89
CA TYR A 126 -9.82 -2.93 6.68
C TYR A 126 -11.31 -2.67 6.42
N ASP A 127 -11.73 -1.41 6.35
CA ASP A 127 -13.12 -1.02 6.03
C ASP A 127 -13.55 -1.41 4.60
N LEU A 128 -12.61 -1.41 3.65
CA LEU A 128 -12.84 -1.85 2.27
C LEU A 128 -13.09 -3.37 2.18
N TYR A 129 -12.42 -4.13 3.03
CA TYR A 129 -12.52 -5.60 3.08
C TYR A 129 -13.53 -6.10 4.13
N GLY A 130 -14.15 -5.20 4.90
CA GLY A 130 -15.18 -5.54 5.89
C GLY A 130 -14.63 -6.22 7.14
N PHE A 131 -13.38 -5.93 7.51
CA PHE A 131 -12.72 -6.54 8.69
C PHE A 131 -13.25 -5.97 10.01
N THR A 132 -13.57 -6.86 10.95
CA THR A 132 -13.96 -6.48 12.33
C THR A 132 -12.74 -6.09 13.16
N GLU A 133 -12.97 -5.46 14.32
CA GLU A 133 -11.90 -5.08 15.25
C GLU A 133 -11.09 -6.29 15.76
N GLU A 134 -11.74 -7.44 15.94
CA GLU A 134 -11.07 -8.69 16.32
C GLU A 134 -10.16 -9.18 15.20
N GLU A 135 -10.62 -9.14 13.95
CA GLU A 135 -9.84 -9.56 12.79
C GLU A 135 -8.65 -8.63 12.53
N ARG A 136 -8.84 -7.32 12.71
CA ARG A 136 -7.75 -6.31 12.63
C ARG A 136 -6.63 -6.64 13.61
N LYS A 137 -6.97 -6.92 14.87
CA LYS A 137 -5.97 -7.30 15.89
C LYS A 137 -5.18 -8.54 15.49
N ILE A 138 -5.83 -9.54 14.90
CA ILE A 138 -5.14 -10.75 14.41
C ILE A 138 -4.10 -10.36 13.35
N VAL A 139 -4.48 -9.52 12.38
CA VAL A 139 -3.56 -9.05 11.34
C VAL A 139 -2.38 -8.26 11.93
N GLU A 140 -2.64 -7.39 12.91
CA GLU A 140 -1.61 -6.57 13.56
C GLU A 140 -0.64 -7.38 14.40
N THR A 141 -1.10 -8.45 15.05
CA THR A 141 -0.22 -9.36 15.82
C THR A 141 0.60 -10.31 14.94
N ALA A 142 0.15 -10.55 13.70
CA ALA A 142 0.83 -11.43 12.74
C ALA A 142 1.85 -10.71 11.83
N ALA A 143 1.77 -9.38 11.75
CA ALA A 143 2.57 -8.53 10.86
C ALA A 143 4.01 -8.33 11.34
#